data_AF-A0A0L8VAY9-F1
#
_entry.id   AF-A0A0L8VAY9-F1
#
_cell.length_a   1.000
_cell.length_b   1.000
_cell.length_c   1.000
_cell.angle_alpha   90.00
_cell.angle_beta   90.00
_cell.angle_gamma   90.00
#
_symmetry.space_group_name_H-M   'P 1'
#
loop_
_entity.id
_entity.type
_entity.pdbx_description
1 polymer ?
#
loop_
_entity_poly.entity_id
_entity_poly.type
_entity_poly.pdbx_seq_one_letter_code
_entity_poly.pdbx_strand_id
1 'polypeptide(L)'
;MEQPFNQTETSLLAILYNEGKPIELTLQRVLDREDQHGNNRLKSFKGSQIQYAKKNLIKLGFIIATEAPKRHDLEEGEGLTRVNDDVTFYYFDLDKKLKLSPQGEAWCNSHFDKL
;
A
#
# COMPACT_ATOMS: atom_id res chain seq x y z
N MET A 1 -8.81 -19.41 -12.33
CA MET A 1 -9.88 -18.65 -11.65
C MET A 1 -9.24 -17.40 -11.09
N GLU A 2 -9.67 -16.22 -11.53
CA GLU A 2 -9.26 -14.96 -10.88
C GLU A 2 -9.86 -14.96 -9.47
N GLN A 3 -9.02 -14.94 -8.43
CA GLN A 3 -9.51 -14.73 -7.08
C GLN A 3 -10.02 -13.30 -6.98
N PRO A 4 -11.27 -13.06 -6.54
CA PRO A 4 -11.74 -11.71 -6.32
C PRO A 4 -10.95 -11.09 -5.17
N PHE A 5 -10.28 -9.96 -5.44
CA PHE A 5 -9.63 -9.18 -4.40
C PHE A 5 -10.65 -8.61 -3.43
N ASN A 6 -10.29 -8.57 -2.16
CA ASN A 6 -11.12 -7.90 -1.16
C ASN A 6 -11.05 -6.37 -1.30
N GLN A 7 -11.87 -5.65 -0.54
CA GLN A 7 -11.97 -4.20 -0.64
C GLN A 7 -10.66 -3.48 -0.26
N THR A 8 -9.91 -4.00 0.72
CA THR A 8 -8.63 -3.42 1.16
C THR A 8 -7.55 -3.60 0.09
N GLU A 9 -7.49 -4.78 -0.53
CA GLU A 9 -6.59 -5.07 -1.66
C GLU A 9 -6.90 -4.20 -2.87
N THR A 10 -8.18 -4.10 -3.23
CA THR A 10 -8.64 -3.26 -4.33
C THR A 10 -8.32 -1.79 -4.08
N SER A 11 -8.48 -1.31 -2.84
CA SER A 11 -8.15 0.07 -2.46
C SER A 11 -6.65 0.36 -2.56
N LEU A 12 -5.80 -0.57 -2.12
CA LEU A 12 -4.34 -0.45 -2.25
C LEU A 12 -3.91 -0.40 -3.72
N LEU A 13 -4.46 -1.26 -4.57
CA LEU A 13 -4.17 -1.25 -6.01
C LEU A 13 -4.62 0.04 -6.67
N ALA A 14 -5.82 0.54 -6.34
CA ALA A 14 -6.33 1.80 -6.86
C ALA A 14 -5.46 3.01 -6.48
N ILE A 15 -4.95 3.06 -5.24
CA ILE A 15 -4.04 4.12 -4.80
C ILE A 15 -2.75 4.10 -5.60
N LEU A 16 -2.12 2.91 -5.73
CA LEU A 16 -0.87 2.78 -6.49
C LEU A 16 -1.07 3.06 -7.99
N TYR A 17 -2.24 2.74 -8.52
CA TYR A 17 -2.57 2.94 -9.94
C TYR A 17 -2.77 4.42 -10.29
N ASN A 18 -3.54 5.14 -9.49
CA ASN A 18 -3.94 6.52 -9.78
C ASN A 18 -2.82 7.57 -9.57
N GLU A 19 -1.70 7.18 -8.96
CA GLU A 19 -0.58 8.10 -8.67
C GLU A 19 0.43 8.22 -9.81
N GLY A 20 0.32 7.41 -10.88
CA GLY A 20 1.12 7.53 -12.10
C GLY A 20 2.29 6.53 -12.23
N LYS A 21 2.83 6.41 -13.46
CA LYS A 21 3.78 5.34 -13.85
C LYS A 21 5.20 5.83 -14.17
N PRO A 22 6.27 5.22 -13.60
CA PRO A 22 6.30 4.46 -12.36
C PRO A 22 6.64 5.39 -11.18
N ILE A 23 5.66 5.72 -10.34
CA ILE A 23 5.93 6.35 -9.05
C ILE A 23 5.99 5.27 -7.97
N GLU A 24 7.13 5.19 -7.31
CA GLU A 24 7.29 4.42 -6.09
C GLU A 24 6.76 5.23 -4.90
N LEU A 25 5.81 4.68 -4.15
CA LEU A 25 5.25 5.32 -2.96
C LEU A 25 5.71 4.59 -1.71
N THR A 26 6.15 5.33 -0.69
CA THR A 26 6.36 4.73 0.63
C THR A 26 5.02 4.24 1.19
N LEU A 27 5.04 3.19 2.00
CA LEU A 27 3.84 2.71 2.67
C LEU A 27 3.18 3.83 3.49
N GLN A 28 3.96 4.70 4.14
CA GLN A 28 3.43 5.89 4.81
C GLN A 28 2.58 6.75 3.86
N ARG A 29 3.10 7.09 2.67
CA ARG A 29 2.35 7.90 1.70
C ARG A 29 1.10 7.20 1.18
N VAL A 30 1.13 5.88 1.04
CA VAL A 30 -0.05 5.09 0.68
C VAL A 30 -1.11 5.16 1.79
N LEU A 31 -0.69 5.03 3.05
CA LEU A 31 -1.57 5.08 4.22
C LEU A 31 -2.18 6.47 4.44
N ASP A 32 -1.45 7.54 4.13
CA ASP A 32 -1.91 8.92 4.31
C ASP A 32 -2.65 9.47 3.08
N ARG A 33 -2.78 8.69 2.00
CA ARG A 33 -3.33 9.21 0.74
C ARG A 33 -4.81 9.56 0.85
N GLU A 34 -5.13 10.78 0.45
CA GLU A 34 -6.49 11.26 0.25
C GLU A 34 -6.84 11.29 -1.25
N ASP A 35 -8.11 11.08 -1.56
CA ASP A 35 -8.64 11.32 -2.90
C ASP A 35 -8.93 12.82 -3.15
N GLN A 36 -9.43 13.14 -4.34
CA GLN A 36 -9.75 14.52 -4.75
C GLN A 36 -10.78 15.24 -3.84
N HIS A 37 -11.47 14.51 -2.97
CA HIS A 37 -12.44 15.04 -2.02
C HIS A 37 -11.89 15.11 -0.58
N GLY A 38 -10.59 14.82 -0.38
CA GLY A 38 -9.96 14.77 0.94
C GLY A 38 -10.27 13.47 1.70
N ASN A 39 -10.82 12.44 1.05
CA ASN A 39 -11.14 11.18 1.73
C ASN A 39 -9.97 10.21 1.66
N ASN A 40 -9.52 9.75 2.83
CA ASN A 40 -8.55 8.67 2.93
C ASN A 40 -9.28 7.32 2.97
N ARG A 41 -9.22 6.58 1.85
CA ARG A 41 -9.90 5.29 1.68
C ARG A 41 -9.37 4.20 2.59
N LEU A 42 -8.11 4.29 3.05
CA LEU A 42 -7.51 3.30 3.93
C LEU A 42 -7.78 3.54 5.40
N LYS A 43 -8.11 4.79 5.79
CA LYS A 43 -8.36 5.19 7.18
C LYS A 43 -9.51 4.43 7.85
N SER A 44 -10.44 3.89 7.08
CA SER A 44 -11.55 3.07 7.59
C SER A 44 -11.21 1.60 7.81
N PHE A 45 -10.05 1.11 7.33
CA PHE A 45 -9.62 -0.27 7.52
C PHE A 45 -8.67 -0.40 8.72
N LYS A 46 -8.67 -1.58 9.35
CA LYS A 46 -7.72 -1.91 10.40
C LYS A 46 -6.30 -2.05 9.84
N GLY A 47 -5.30 -1.72 10.63
CA GLY A 47 -3.89 -1.90 10.27
C GLY A 47 -3.56 -3.34 9.85
N SER A 48 -4.12 -4.34 10.56
CA SER A 48 -3.96 -5.76 10.21
C SER A 48 -4.50 -6.11 8.81
N GLN A 49 -5.65 -5.54 8.43
CA GLN A 49 -6.25 -5.76 7.11
C GLN A 49 -5.37 -5.20 6.01
N ILE A 50 -4.84 -4.00 6.21
CA ILE A 50 -3.93 -3.35 5.26
C ILE A 50 -2.62 -4.14 5.15
N GLN A 51 -2.07 -4.60 6.28
CA GLN A 51 -0.85 -5.40 6.29
C GLN A 51 -1.05 -6.76 5.60
N TYR A 52 -2.19 -7.41 5.84
CA TYR A 52 -2.56 -8.66 5.17
C TYR A 52 -2.71 -8.45 3.66
N ALA A 53 -3.48 -7.45 3.24
CA ALA A 53 -3.69 -7.11 1.84
C ALA A 53 -2.35 -6.82 1.12
N LYS A 54 -1.48 -6.02 1.74
CA LYS A 54 -0.12 -5.77 1.25
C LYS A 54 0.66 -7.07 1.04
N LYS A 55 0.72 -7.93 2.06
CA LYS A 55 1.44 -9.21 2.00
C LYS A 55 0.87 -10.13 0.92
N ASN A 56 -0.45 -10.18 0.79
CA ASN A 56 -1.12 -11.02 -0.20
C ASN A 56 -0.84 -10.53 -1.63
N LEU A 57 -0.97 -9.23 -1.90
CA LEU A 57 -0.68 -8.64 -3.21
C LEU A 57 0.79 -8.81 -3.63
N ILE A 58 1.74 -8.73 -2.68
CA ILE A 58 3.16 -9.05 -2.93
C ILE A 58 3.30 -10.53 -3.31
N LYS A 59 2.72 -11.42 -2.50
CA LYS A 59 2.79 -12.87 -2.72
C LYS A 59 2.21 -13.29 -4.07
N LEU A 60 1.12 -12.63 -4.49
CA LEU A 60 0.45 -12.88 -5.77
C LEU A 60 1.13 -12.18 -6.95
N GLY A 61 2.16 -11.36 -6.71
CA GLY A 61 2.95 -10.71 -7.76
C GLY A 61 2.30 -9.46 -8.35
N PHE A 62 1.29 -8.85 -7.71
CA PHE A 62 0.61 -7.64 -8.21
C PHE A 62 1.32 -6.35 -7.79
N ILE A 63 2.02 -6.37 -6.65
CA ILE A 63 2.83 -5.24 -6.20
C ILE A 63 4.25 -5.68 -5.90
N ILE A 64 5.20 -4.79 -6.13
CA ILE A 64 6.61 -4.97 -5.78
C ILE A 64 6.89 -4.07 -4.57
N ALA A 65 7.43 -4.66 -3.51
CA ALA A 65 7.96 -3.93 -2.36
C ALA A 65 9.48 -3.84 -2.49
N THR A 66 10.01 -2.62 -2.39
CA THR A 66 11.45 -2.36 -2.40
C THR A 66 11.83 -1.90 -1.00
N GLU A 67 12.80 -2.58 -0.40
CA GLU A 67 13.35 -2.19 0.90
C GLU A 67 13.94 -0.78 0.80
N ALA A 68 13.62 0.07 1.79
CA ALA A 68 14.32 1.33 1.94
C ALA A 68 15.75 1.06 2.44
N PRO A 69 16.76 1.85 2.03
CA PRO A 69 18.07 1.76 2.65
C PRO A 69 17.91 1.92 4.16
N LYS A 70 18.46 0.97 4.93
CA LYS A 70 18.39 1.00 6.40
C LYS A 70 18.93 2.34 6.89
N ARG A 71 18.06 3.14 7.47
CA ARG A 71 18.41 4.37 8.16
C ARG A 71 19.07 3.99 9.49
N HIS A 72 20.40 3.93 9.49
CA HIS A 72 21.21 3.66 10.69
C HIS A 72 21.06 4.76 11.75
N ASP A 73 20.51 5.92 11.38
CA ASP A 73 20.18 7.07 12.23
C ASP A 73 18.86 6.90 13.01
N LEU A 74 18.04 5.91 12.67
CA LEU A 74 16.90 5.50 13.46
C LEU A 74 17.34 4.28 14.29
N GLU A 75 18.03 4.54 15.41
CA GLU A 75 18.07 3.57 16.52
C GLU A 75 16.64 3.13 16.83
N GLU A 76 16.45 1.95 17.43
CA GLU A 76 15.16 1.33 17.77
C GLU A 76 14.28 2.13 18.77
N GLY A 77 14.33 3.46 18.74
CA GLY A 77 13.62 4.40 19.56
C GLY A 77 12.46 5.09 18.83
N GLU A 78 11.27 4.91 19.39
CA GLU A 78 10.25 5.95 19.53
C GLU A 78 9.82 6.73 18.28
N GLY A 79 9.37 6.02 17.26
CA GLY A 79 8.30 6.63 16.50
C GLY A 79 7.36 5.63 15.88
N LEU A 80 6.26 5.56 16.60
CA LEU A 80 5.11 4.74 16.31
C LEU A 80 4.13 5.66 15.61
N THR A 81 4.04 5.61 14.28
CA THR A 81 2.84 6.14 13.63
C THR A 81 1.75 5.09 13.86
N ARG A 82 1.02 5.21 14.98
CA ARG A 82 -0.16 4.40 15.27
C ARG A 82 -1.22 4.69 14.20
N VAL A 83 -1.24 3.89 13.14
CA VAL A 83 -2.37 3.84 12.23
C VAL A 83 -3.42 2.93 12.88
N ASN A 84 -4.33 3.56 13.64
CA ASN A 84 -5.53 3.03 14.31
C ASN A 84 -5.65 1.49 14.52
N ASP A 85 -5.63 1.15 15.81
CA ASP A 85 -6.39 0.12 16.56
C ASP A 85 -6.06 -1.38 16.58
N ASP A 86 -5.16 -1.95 15.78
CA ASP A 86 -4.75 -3.36 16.06
C ASP A 86 -3.31 -3.78 15.71
N VAL A 87 -2.57 -2.99 14.93
CA VAL A 87 -1.19 -3.32 14.54
C VAL A 87 -0.31 -2.07 14.56
N THR A 88 0.92 -2.24 15.06
CA THR A 88 1.97 -1.23 14.98
C THR A 88 2.74 -1.38 13.67
N PHE A 89 2.79 -0.32 12.86
CA PHE A 89 3.73 -0.24 11.74
C PHE A 89 5.06 0.35 12.24
N TYR A 90 6.15 -0.37 12.00
CA TYR A 90 7.49 0.12 12.30
C TYR A 90 7.97 1.08 11.21
N TYR A 91 8.84 2.04 11.56
CA TYR A 91 9.37 3.00 10.58
C TYR A 91 10.01 2.34 9.36
N PHE A 92 10.79 1.28 9.56
CA PHE A 92 11.40 0.56 8.44
C PHE A 92 10.34 -0.03 7.49
N ASP A 93 9.15 -0.40 7.99
CA ASP A 93 8.05 -0.89 7.17
C ASP A 93 7.30 0.26 6.47
N LEU A 94 7.21 1.42 7.12
CA LEU A 94 6.59 2.64 6.59
C LEU A 94 7.39 3.24 5.43
N ASP A 95 8.73 3.13 5.51
CA ASP A 95 9.64 3.62 4.47
C ASP A 95 9.73 2.69 3.25
N LYS A 96 9.24 1.44 3.35
CA LYS A 96 9.21 0.52 2.20
C LYS A 96 8.45 1.14 1.05
N LYS A 97 9.09 1.15 -0.11
CA LYS A 97 8.49 1.63 -1.34
C LYS A 97 7.66 0.54 -1.99
N LEU A 98 6.45 0.89 -2.38
CA LEU A 98 5.50 0.05 -3.09
C LEU A 98 5.32 0.60 -4.50
N LYS A 99 5.27 -0.31 -5.48
CA LYS A 99 4.88 0.00 -6.85
C LYS A 99 4.08 -1.16 -7.45
N LEU A 100 3.28 -0.87 -8.48
CA LEU A 100 2.65 -1.93 -9.27
C LEU A 100 3.71 -2.74 -10.01
N SER A 101 3.49 -4.06 -10.08
CA SER A 101 4.19 -4.90 -11.05
C SER A 101 3.52 -4.77 -12.43
N PRO A 102 4.14 -5.27 -13.52
CA PRO A 102 3.48 -5.34 -14.83
C PRO A 102 2.15 -6.09 -14.79
N GLN A 103 2.04 -7.13 -13.95
CA GLN A 103 0.80 -7.88 -13.75
C GLN A 103 -0.25 -7.05 -12.99
N GLY A 104 0.16 -6.35 -11.93
CA GLY A 104 -0.73 -5.48 -11.18
C GLY A 104 -1.27 -4.34 -12.03
N GLU A 105 -0.41 -3.78 -12.88
CA GLU A 105 -0.78 -2.76 -13.85
C GLU A 105 -1.80 -3.27 -14.88
N ALA A 106 -1.55 -4.42 -15.49
CA ALA A 106 -2.48 -5.03 -16.45
C ALA A 106 -3.86 -5.32 -15.82
N TRP A 107 -3.85 -5.77 -14.56
CA TRP A 107 -5.09 -5.98 -13.81
C TRP A 107 -5.81 -4.66 -13.53
N CYS A 108 -5.10 -3.62 -13.06
CA CYS A 108 -5.69 -2.30 -12.80
C CYS A 108 -6.27 -1.68 -14.07
N ASN A 109 -5.55 -1.71 -15.20
CA ASN A 109 -6.07 -1.21 -16.47
C ASN A 109 -7.38 -1.93 -16.86
N SER A 110 -7.47 -3.24 -16.67
CA SER A 110 -8.68 -4.01 -17.07
C SER A 110 -9.88 -3.85 -16.13
N HIS A 111 -9.66 -3.38 -14.90
CA HIS A 111 -10.68 -3.27 -13.85
C HIS A 111 -11.05 -1.83 -13.48
N PHE A 112 -10.14 -0.86 -13.63
CA PHE A 112 -10.36 0.55 -13.28
C PHE A 112 -10.57 1.45 -14.51
N ASP A 113 -9.92 1.20 -15.66
CA ASP A 113 -10.13 2.01 -16.87
C ASP A 113 -11.43 1.68 -17.62
N LYS A 114 -12.29 0.81 -17.06
CA LYS A 114 -13.64 0.52 -17.58
C LYS A 114 -14.73 1.44 -17.01
N LEU A 115 -14.35 2.49 -16.27
CA LEU A 115 -15.25 3.54 -15.75
C LEU A 115 -15.01 4.85 -16.49
#